data_AF-A0AAU2E4R4-F1
#
_entry.id   AF-A0AAU2E4R4-F1
#
_cell.length_a   1.000
_cell.length_b   1.000
_cell.length_c   1.000
_cell.angle_alpha   90.00
_cell.angle_beta   90.00
_cell.angle_gamma   90.00
#
_symmetry.space_group_name_H-M   'P 1'
#
loop_
_entity.id
_entity.type
_entity.pdbx_description
1 polymer ?
#
loop_
_entity_poly.entity_id
_entity_poly.type
_entity_poly.pdbx_seq_one_letter_code
_entity_poly.pdbx_strand_id
1 'polypeptide(L)' 'MDRTFSTPEGGTVTVRDDRGRVEFHLRDRSGDTTATVWLPPDQAQPLIDHLTSIQKGPARAA' A
#
# COMPACT_ATOMS: atom_id res chain seq x y z
N MET A 1 -1.73 -5.54 -11.70
CA MET A 1 -3.04 -5.21 -11.05
C MET A 1 -2.74 -4.15 -10.02
N ASP A 2 -3.48 -3.04 -10.02
CA ASP A 2 -3.19 -1.89 -9.15
C ASP A 2 -4.13 -1.94 -7.92
N ARG A 3 -3.58 -1.78 -6.71
CA ARG A 3 -4.30 -1.78 -5.42
C ARG A 3 -4.02 -0.49 -4.67
N THR A 4 -5.04 0.15 -4.11
CA THR A 4 -4.85 1.43 -3.39
C THR A 4 -5.32 1.31 -1.93
N PHE A 5 -4.46 1.75 -1.02
CA PHE A 5 -4.67 1.75 0.42
C PHE A 5 -4.73 3.19 0.94
N SER A 6 -5.64 3.49 1.86
CA SER A 6 -5.67 4.79 2.54
C SER A 6 -4.85 4.70 3.82
N THR A 7 -4.05 5.73 4.11
CA THR A 7 -3.31 5.81 5.37
C THR A 7 -4.11 6.58 6.43
N PRO A 8 -3.89 6.34 7.73
CA PRO A 8 -4.59 7.03 8.81
C PRO A 8 -4.47 8.57 8.76
N GLU A 9 -3.33 9.08 8.30
CA GLU A 9 -3.05 10.50 8.12
C GLU A 9 -3.71 11.13 6.86
N GLY A 10 -4.50 10.35 6.11
CA GLY A 10 -5.25 10.81 4.94
C GLY A 10 -4.49 10.76 3.62
N GLY A 11 -3.32 10.12 3.60
CA GLY A 11 -2.60 9.80 2.36
C GLY A 11 -3.10 8.53 1.69
N THR A 12 -2.44 8.15 0.60
CA THR A 12 -2.70 6.89 -0.10
C THR A 12 -1.42 6.17 -0.47
N VAL A 13 -1.47 4.83 -0.46
CA VAL A 13 -0.42 3.96 -0.97
C VAL A 13 -0.99 3.18 -2.14
N THR A 14 -0.47 3.39 -3.34
CA THR A 14 -0.84 2.59 -4.52
C THR A 14 0.23 1.55 -4.77
N VAL A 15 -0.18 0.29 -4.80
CA VAL A 15 0.66 -0.88 -5.06
C VAL A 15 0.40 -1.35 -6.49
N ARG A 16 1.44 -1.38 -7.32
CA ARG A 16 1.38 -1.88 -8.68
C ARG A 16 2.33 -3.06 -8.84
N ASP A 17 1.82 -4.17 -9.33
CA ASP A 17 2.63 -5.31 -9.77
C ASP A 17 3.04 -5.10 -11.23
N ASP A 18 4.36 -5.03 -11.48
CA ASP A 18 4.95 -4.95 -12.81
C ASP A 18 6.08 -5.98 -12.98
N ARG A 19 5.78 -7.06 -13.69
CA ARG A 19 6.72 -8.03 -14.30
C ARG A 19 7.94 -8.38 -13.42
N GLY A 20 7.68 -8.80 -12.18
CA GLY A 20 8.72 -9.24 -11.25
C GLY A 20 9.23 -8.16 -10.30
N ARG A 21 8.56 -7.01 -10.24
CA ARG A 21 8.73 -5.99 -9.20
C ARG A 21 7.36 -5.47 -8.77
N VAL A 22 7.30 -5.00 -7.53
CA VAL A 22 6.13 -4.33 -6.98
C VAL A 22 6.51 -2.90 -6.65
N GLU A 23 5.75 -1.95 -7.19
CA GLU A 23 5.90 -0.53 -6.92
C GLU A 23 4.91 -0.09 -5.84
N PHE A 24 5.40 0.71 -4.89
CA PHE A 24 4.59 1.39 -3.88
C PHE A 24 4.70 2.90 -4.12
N HIS A 25 3.59 3.54 -4.46
CA HIS A 25 3.51 4.98 -4.64
C HIS A 25 2.81 5.57 -3.42
N LEU A 26 3.57 6.25 -2.57
CA LEU A 26 3.04 6.93 -1.40
C LEU A 26 2.68 8.35 -1.79
N ARG A 27 1.43 8.70 -1.59
CA ARG A 27 0.91 10.06 -1.75
C ARG A 27 0.43 10.58 -0.42
N ASP A 28 0.72 11.84 -0.13
CA ASP A 28 0.16 12.49 1.03
C ASP A 28 -1.30 12.91 0.80
N ARG A 29 -1.86 13.68 1.74
CA ARG A 29 -3.24 14.17 1.67
C ARG A 29 -3.49 15.21 0.58
N SER A 30 -2.47 15.88 0.02
CA SER A 30 -2.64 16.76 -1.15
C SER A 30 -2.68 15.96 -2.45
N GLY A 31 -2.32 14.67 -2.40
CA GLY A 31 -2.25 13.78 -3.55
C GLY A 31 -0.89 13.79 -4.23
N ASP A 32 0.09 14.49 -3.66
CA ASP A 32 1.45 14.56 -4.19
C ASP A 32 2.21 13.28 -3.83
N THR A 33 2.90 12.71 -4.82
CA THR A 33 3.75 11.54 -4.57
C THR A 33 4.97 11.97 -3.76
N THR A 34 5.02 11.51 -2.51
CA THR A 34 6.13 11.79 -1.59
C THR A 34 7.25 10.75 -1.71
N ALA A 35 6.92 9.53 -2.12
CA ALA A 35 7.90 8.47 -2.34
C ALA A 35 7.41 7.40 -3.34
N THR A 36 8.38 6.81 -4.04
CA THR A 36 8.19 5.59 -4.84
C THR A 36 9.20 4.54 -4.38
N VAL A 37 8.72 3.35 -4.06
CA VAL A 37 9.56 2.22 -3.61
C VAL A 37 9.34 1.03 -4.52
N TRP A 38 10.42 0.36 -4.93
CA TRP A 38 10.37 -0.86 -5.71
C TRP A 38 10.90 -2.02 -4.89
N LEU A 39 10.12 -3.09 -4.80
CA LEU A 39 10.50 -4.30 -4.09
C LEU A 39 10.34 -5.54 -4.97
N PRO A 40 11.22 -6.55 -4.82
CA PRO A 40 10.95 -7.89 -5.29
C PRO A 40 9.61 -8.44 -4.74
N PRO A 41 8.88 -9.29 -5.48
CA PRO A 41 7.55 -9.77 -5.07
C PRO A 41 7.53 -10.48 -3.71
N ASP A 42 8.57 -11.27 -3.42
CA ASP A 42 8.75 -11.99 -2.15
C ASP A 42 8.89 -11.04 -0.95
N GLN A 43 9.53 -9.88 -1.16
CA GLN A 43 9.68 -8.85 -0.13
C GLN A 43 8.48 -7.91 -0.04
N ALA A 44 7.74 -7.74 -1.13
CA ALA A 44 6.56 -6.88 -1.20
C ALA A 44 5.34 -7.51 -0.53
N GLN A 45 5.19 -8.84 -0.59
CA GLN A 45 3.98 -9.53 -0.12
C GLN A 45 3.66 -9.28 1.37
N PRO A 46 4.62 -9.34 2.32
CA PRO A 46 4.34 -9.04 3.73
C PRO A 46 3.83 -7.61 3.97
N LEU A 47 4.33 -6.64 3.21
CA LEU A 47 3.87 -5.24 3.27
C LEU A 47 2.44 -5.11 2.74
N ILE A 48 2.12 -5.79 1.64
CA ILE A 48 0.77 -5.81 1.08
C ILE A 48 -0.22 -6.43 2.06
N ASP A 49 0.15 -7.52 2.72
CA ASP A 49 -0.70 -8.19 3.72
C ASP A 49 -0.93 -7.28 4.93
N HIS A 50 0.11 -6.59 5.39
CA HIS A 50 0.00 -5.60 6.46
C HIS A 50 -0.93 -4.44 6.07
N LEU A 51 -0.74 -3.84 4.89
CA LEU A 51 -1.60 -2.77 4.36
C LEU A 51 -3.07 -3.22 4.19
N THR A 52 -3.28 -4.47 3.80
CA THR A 52 -4.62 -5.06 3.71
C THR A 52 -5.24 -5.25 5.10
N SER A 53 -4.44 -5.60 6.11
CA SER A 53 -4.92 -5.81 7.48
C SER A 53 -5.39 -4.52 8.14
N ILE A 54 -4.68 -3.40 7.93
CA ILE A 54 -5.06 -2.10 8.49
C ILE A 54 -6.34 -1.54 7.84
N GLN A 55 -6.56 -1.80 6.55
CA GLN A 55 -7.76 -1.34 5.83
C GLN A 55 -9.04 -2.04 6.27
N LYS A 56 -8.94 -3.27 6.79
CA LYS A 56 -10.09 -4.01 7.31
C LYS A 56 -10.55 -3.52 8.69
N GLY A 57 -9.82 -2.57 9.30
CA GLY A 57 -9.97 -2.22 10.72
C GLY A 57 -9.63 -3.41 11.62
N PRO A 58 -9.45 -3.22 12.95
CA PRO A 58 -9.57 -4.35 13.84
C PRO A 58 -10.93 -4.99 13.56
N ALA A 59 -10.97 -6.31 13.34
CA ALA A 59 -12.23 -7.04 13.32
C ALA A 59 -12.96 -6.64 14.61
N ARG A 60 -14.02 -5.84 14.46
CA ARG A 60 -14.78 -5.32 15.58
C ARG A 60 -15.35 -6.57 16.28
N ALA A 61 -14.76 -6.93 17.42
CA ALA A 61 -15.31 -7.98 18.27
C ALA A 61 -16.73 -7.54 18.64
N ALA A 62 -17.71 -8.27 18.09
CA ALA A 62 -19.12 -8.16 18.39
C ALA A 62 -19.56 -9.47 19.04
#